data_AF-A0A0B1T558-F1
#
_entry.id   AF-A0A0B1T558-F1
#
_cell.length_a   1.000
_cell.length_b   1.000
_cell.length_c   1.000
_cell.angle_alpha   90.00
_cell.angle_beta   90.00
_cell.angle_gamma   90.00
#
_symmetry.space_group_name_H-M   'P 1'
#
loop_
_entity.id
_entity.type
_entity.pdbx_description
1 polymer ?
#
loop_
_entity_poly.entity_id
_entity_poly.type
_entity_poly.pdbx_seq_one_letter_code
_entity_poly.pdbx_strand_id
1 'polypeptide(L)'
;MRYGFPGFDNLRTFEDYVLSYDRKTRTAHWVCEHLTPTRLIYDKSVDRSKWEFRADPSIHKYFQSENTDYKGSGYDRGHLAAAGNHRRSQNSVDQTFLLSNMSPQVGKGFNRDKWNDLEKYARKVAKKSLNTYILTGPLYLPRKAEDGNKYVRYKVIGANNVAVPTHFFKVILAETSPGNFEMECFVLPNEVIPDTAELAIFYVPLDMIERSAGFLIFDKLPKNQLKKVNGKKISSFCFFYLSQNAQISDMSVDRLFDVKNSFFLGHYQQCILEAQKLITKVEEEKLAKDVFTYRSYIAQGKASVVLSEISERTDNPSLKAVRRLAEYQNPSNKKHIANEVQREVSEGTAATDDTSCIVAALILNEEGNPEDAMRILAKSSSLEARSATVFTLLQMDRVDLALKELKKMNEVDEDATLTQLSLAWVNMAMGKDKLKDAYYIFQEMMDKYGQSPQLLVAQSAVLILQGKYKDAESLLHEAQLRDSNNCEALVNLIAVSQFLGKDNEEAQLRDSNNCEALVNLIAVSQFLGKDNEVLKRYIAQLRDINSAHPWVVDLEAKEALFEELAAA
;
A
#
# COMPACT_ATOMS: atom_id res chain seq x y z
N MET A 1 -4.35 -22.22 -24.34
CA MET A 1 -4.91 -20.87 -24.17
C MET A 1 -6.28 -20.89 -23.47
N ARG A 2 -6.46 -21.67 -22.40
CA ARG A 2 -7.76 -21.83 -21.71
C ARG A 2 -8.20 -20.56 -20.98
N TYR A 3 -7.25 -19.85 -20.38
CA TYR A 3 -7.49 -18.67 -19.55
C TYR A 3 -7.22 -17.35 -20.29
N GLY A 4 -7.43 -17.33 -21.60
CA GLY A 4 -7.24 -16.13 -22.42
C GLY A 4 -5.93 -16.09 -23.20
N PHE A 5 -5.82 -15.08 -24.06
CA PHE A 5 -4.66 -14.77 -24.88
C PHE A 5 -4.09 -13.44 -24.40
N PRO A 6 -2.79 -13.35 -24.05
CA PRO A 6 -2.23 -12.07 -23.65
C PRO A 6 -2.25 -11.02 -24.77
N GLY A 7 -2.06 -11.46 -26.02
CA GLY A 7 -2.23 -10.61 -27.19
C GLY A 7 -2.47 -11.45 -28.44
N PHE A 8 -2.69 -10.80 -29.58
CA PHE A 8 -2.99 -11.48 -30.85
C PHE A 8 -1.95 -11.20 -31.96
N ASP A 9 -0.88 -10.46 -31.65
CA ASP A 9 0.13 -10.10 -32.64
C ASP A 9 0.95 -11.34 -33.08
N ASN A 10 0.94 -11.63 -34.39
CA ASN A 10 1.65 -12.75 -35.03
C ASN A 10 1.61 -14.08 -34.25
N LEU A 11 0.40 -14.53 -33.89
CA LEU A 11 0.21 -15.80 -33.21
C LEU A 11 0.62 -17.01 -34.05
N ARG A 12 1.30 -17.95 -33.41
CA ARG A 12 1.73 -19.24 -33.97
C ARG A 12 1.36 -20.35 -33.00
N THR A 13 0.71 -21.39 -33.53
CA THR A 13 0.37 -22.59 -32.77
C THR A 13 1.29 -23.71 -33.19
N PHE A 14 2.03 -24.24 -32.22
CA PHE A 14 2.85 -25.43 -32.38
C PHE A 14 2.15 -26.63 -31.74
N GLU A 15 2.73 -27.81 -31.83
CA GLU A 15 2.11 -29.05 -31.34
C GLU A 15 1.81 -29.00 -29.84
N ASP A 16 2.69 -28.37 -29.05
CA ASP A 16 2.64 -28.44 -27.58
C ASP A 16 2.83 -27.09 -26.87
N TYR A 17 2.94 -25.99 -27.63
CA TYR A 17 2.97 -24.63 -27.10
C TYR A 17 2.38 -23.62 -28.10
N VAL A 18 2.05 -22.42 -27.62
CA VAL A 18 1.58 -21.29 -28.45
C VAL A 18 2.56 -20.13 -28.27
N LEU A 19 2.86 -19.42 -29.35
CA LEU A 19 3.81 -18.32 -29.38
C LEU A 19 3.20 -17.09 -30.04
N SER A 20 3.46 -15.90 -29.49
CA SER A 20 3.18 -14.61 -30.12
C SER A 20 4.50 -13.97 -30.53
N TYR A 21 4.71 -13.70 -31.82
CA TYR A 21 6.01 -13.26 -32.34
C TYR A 21 6.10 -11.75 -32.52
N ASP A 22 7.13 -11.13 -31.94
CA ASP A 22 7.43 -9.72 -32.18
C ASP A 22 8.39 -9.56 -33.36
N ARG A 23 7.82 -9.20 -34.50
CA ARG A 23 8.58 -8.92 -35.72
C ARG A 23 9.57 -7.76 -35.56
N LYS A 24 9.32 -6.81 -34.65
CA LYS A 24 10.19 -5.65 -34.42
C LYS A 24 11.45 -6.06 -33.66
N THR A 25 11.32 -6.88 -32.62
CA THR A 25 12.47 -7.31 -31.81
C THR A 25 13.12 -8.61 -32.31
N ARG A 26 12.46 -9.32 -33.24
CA ARG A 26 12.88 -10.65 -33.75
C ARG A 26 12.92 -11.71 -32.65
N THR A 27 12.12 -11.51 -31.61
CA THR A 27 11.92 -12.43 -30.48
C THR A 27 10.42 -12.64 -30.26
N ALA A 28 10.01 -13.53 -29.36
CA ALA A 28 8.58 -13.62 -29.03
C ALA A 28 8.15 -12.51 -28.06
N HIS A 29 6.92 -12.02 -28.19
CA HIS A 29 6.25 -11.26 -27.13
C HIS A 29 6.03 -12.15 -25.90
N TRP A 30 5.57 -13.38 -26.13
CA TRP A 30 5.35 -14.38 -25.10
C TRP A 30 5.18 -15.77 -25.73
N VAL A 31 5.36 -16.79 -24.89
CA VAL A 31 5.10 -18.20 -25.17
C VAL A 31 4.25 -18.78 -24.04
N CYS A 32 3.24 -19.57 -24.40
CA CYS A 32 2.35 -20.25 -23.46
C CYS A 32 2.46 -21.77 -23.60
N GLU A 33 2.72 -22.45 -22.49
CA GLU A 33 2.82 -23.91 -22.38
C GLU A 33 1.70 -24.43 -21.45
N HIS A 34 1.20 -25.64 -21.71
CA HIS A 34 0.30 -26.36 -20.79
C HIS A 34 0.90 -27.73 -20.46
N LEU A 35 1.39 -27.87 -19.24
CA LEU A 35 2.02 -29.07 -18.73
C LEU A 35 1.09 -29.82 -17.79
N THR A 36 1.21 -31.13 -17.80
CA THR A 36 0.57 -32.05 -16.85
C THR A 36 1.58 -33.13 -16.49
N PRO A 37 1.38 -33.89 -15.39
CA PRO A 37 2.25 -35.01 -15.06
C PRO A 37 2.40 -36.01 -16.22
N THR A 38 1.30 -36.27 -16.94
CA THR A 38 1.29 -37.14 -18.13
C THR A 38 2.04 -36.54 -19.31
N ARG A 39 1.98 -35.22 -19.53
CA ARG A 39 2.72 -34.56 -20.61
C ARG A 39 4.22 -34.48 -20.37
N LEU A 40 4.65 -34.57 -19.11
CA LEU A 40 6.05 -34.58 -18.71
C LEU A 40 6.70 -35.97 -18.75
N ILE A 41 5.95 -37.02 -19.06
CA ILE A 41 6.51 -38.36 -19.29
C ILE A 41 7.24 -38.32 -20.63
N TYR A 42 8.54 -38.61 -20.60
CA TYR A 42 9.37 -38.59 -21.79
C TYR A 42 9.16 -39.85 -22.62
N ASP A 43 8.89 -39.66 -23.91
CA ASP A 43 8.88 -40.75 -24.86
C ASP A 43 10.32 -41.16 -25.19
N LYS A 44 10.61 -42.46 -25.06
CA LYS A 44 11.95 -43.02 -25.32
C LYS A 44 12.37 -42.91 -26.79
N SER A 45 11.42 -42.72 -27.70
CA SER A 45 11.68 -42.53 -29.13
C SER A 45 12.20 -41.12 -29.48
N VAL A 46 12.14 -40.16 -28.55
CA VAL A 46 12.63 -38.80 -28.77
C VAL A 46 14.16 -38.77 -28.63
N ASP A 47 14.82 -38.49 -29.75
CA ASP A 47 16.28 -38.47 -29.87
C ASP A 47 16.81 -37.04 -29.67
N ARG A 48 17.66 -36.86 -28.66
CA ARG A 48 18.27 -35.56 -28.33
C ARG A 48 19.40 -35.16 -29.28
N SER A 49 19.97 -36.11 -30.02
CA SER A 49 21.07 -35.84 -30.94
C SER A 49 20.65 -35.09 -32.21
N LYS A 50 19.34 -35.01 -32.47
CA LYS A 50 18.76 -34.39 -33.68
C LYS A 50 18.38 -32.92 -33.50
N TRP A 51 18.65 -32.32 -32.33
CA TRP A 51 18.24 -30.96 -32.03
C TRP A 51 19.17 -29.93 -32.68
N GLU A 52 18.68 -29.26 -33.72
CA GLU A 52 19.39 -28.18 -34.40
C GLU A 52 18.58 -26.88 -34.36
N PHE A 53 19.22 -25.80 -33.91
CA PHE A 53 18.64 -24.46 -33.99
C PHE A 53 18.51 -24.04 -35.45
N ARG A 54 17.31 -23.66 -35.88
CA ARG A 54 17.04 -23.26 -37.26
C ARG A 54 16.08 -22.08 -37.33
N ALA A 55 16.25 -21.25 -38.37
CA ALA A 55 15.33 -20.15 -38.64
C ALA A 55 13.90 -20.70 -38.82
N ASP A 56 12.91 -19.91 -38.40
CA ASP A 56 11.51 -20.27 -38.59
C ASP A 56 11.04 -19.85 -40.00
N PRO A 57 10.87 -20.81 -40.94
CA PRO A 57 10.56 -20.51 -42.34
C PRO A 57 9.20 -19.83 -42.52
N SER A 58 8.35 -19.88 -41.48
CA SER A 58 7.02 -19.32 -41.51
C SER A 58 6.98 -17.83 -41.12
N ILE A 59 8.08 -17.27 -40.62
CA ILE A 59 8.26 -15.83 -40.43
C ILE A 59 8.80 -15.22 -41.72
N HIS A 60 8.31 -14.04 -42.12
CA HIS A 60 8.85 -13.35 -43.29
C HIS A 60 10.33 -12.97 -43.08
N LYS A 61 11.18 -13.13 -44.11
CA LYS A 61 12.65 -12.98 -44.03
C LYS A 61 13.12 -11.71 -43.33
N TYR A 62 12.45 -10.57 -43.53
CA TYR A 62 12.80 -9.29 -42.88
C TYR A 62 12.77 -9.32 -41.35
N PHE A 63 12.06 -10.28 -40.77
CA PHE A 63 11.81 -10.39 -39.35
C PHE A 63 12.30 -11.73 -38.80
N GLN A 64 13.03 -12.53 -39.57
CA GLN A 64 13.64 -13.76 -39.07
C GLN A 64 14.89 -13.41 -38.25
N SER A 65 15.08 -14.11 -37.14
CA SER A 65 16.39 -14.25 -36.51
C SER A 65 17.11 -15.46 -37.12
N GLU A 66 18.43 -15.34 -37.30
CA GLU A 66 19.29 -16.38 -37.87
C GLU A 66 20.39 -16.79 -36.89
N ASN A 67 20.97 -17.97 -37.09
CA ASN A 67 22.08 -18.45 -36.25
C ASN A 67 23.30 -17.52 -36.32
N THR A 68 23.49 -16.84 -37.44
CA THR A 68 24.53 -15.83 -37.66
C THR A 68 24.39 -14.62 -36.75
N ASP A 69 23.16 -14.25 -36.35
CA ASP A 69 22.93 -13.12 -35.43
C ASP A 69 23.43 -13.42 -34.01
N TYR A 70 23.32 -14.69 -33.59
CA TYR A 70 23.76 -15.14 -32.27
C TYR A 70 25.25 -15.50 -32.23
N LYS A 71 25.81 -15.96 -33.35
CA LYS A 71 27.21 -16.41 -33.43
C LYS A 71 28.16 -15.26 -33.09
N GLY A 72 28.96 -15.44 -32.03
CA GLY A 72 29.91 -14.43 -31.57
C GLY A 72 29.29 -13.21 -30.87
N SER A 73 27.98 -13.22 -30.61
CA SER A 73 27.28 -12.08 -30.00
C SER A 73 27.56 -11.89 -28.49
N GLY A 74 28.03 -12.95 -27.83
CA GLY A 74 28.13 -13.05 -26.37
C GLY A 74 26.88 -13.62 -25.68
N TYR A 75 25.81 -13.91 -26.44
CA TYR A 75 24.55 -14.43 -25.91
C TYR A 75 24.25 -15.84 -26.43
N ASP A 76 23.59 -16.63 -25.59
CA ASP A 76 22.99 -17.89 -25.99
C ASP A 76 21.68 -17.67 -26.75
N ARG A 77 21.31 -18.69 -27.54
CA ARG A 77 19.96 -18.88 -28.06
C ARG A 77 19.09 -19.44 -26.92
N GLY A 78 18.57 -18.54 -26.10
CA GLY A 78 17.79 -18.86 -24.92
C GLY A 78 16.36 -19.24 -25.28
N HIS A 79 15.90 -20.41 -24.82
CA HIS A 79 14.54 -20.89 -25.07
C HIS A 79 13.51 -20.13 -24.22
N LEU A 80 12.35 -19.81 -24.80
CA LEU A 80 11.17 -19.36 -24.04
C LEU A 80 10.27 -20.55 -23.66
N ALA A 81 9.81 -21.33 -24.64
CA ALA A 81 9.34 -22.71 -24.40
C ALA A 81 10.54 -23.65 -24.35
N ALA A 82 10.79 -24.23 -23.17
CA ALA A 82 11.98 -25.05 -22.94
C ALA A 82 11.83 -26.44 -23.57
N ALA A 83 12.87 -26.90 -24.29
CA ALA A 83 12.91 -28.25 -24.87
C ALA A 83 12.65 -29.37 -23.84
N GLY A 84 12.98 -29.13 -22.56
CA GLY A 84 12.74 -30.05 -21.46
C GLY A 84 11.26 -30.30 -21.13
N ASN A 85 10.37 -29.43 -21.60
CA ASN A 85 8.94 -29.46 -21.33
C ASN A 85 8.15 -30.25 -22.39
N HIS A 86 8.72 -30.42 -23.60
CA HIS A 86 7.99 -30.88 -24.80
C HIS A 86 8.60 -32.14 -25.42
N ARG A 87 8.64 -33.26 -24.67
CA ARG A 87 9.30 -34.51 -25.11
C ARG A 87 8.33 -35.67 -25.33
N ARG A 88 7.16 -35.37 -25.87
CA ARG A 88 6.15 -36.39 -26.22
C ARG A 88 6.29 -36.90 -27.64
N SER A 89 6.76 -36.06 -28.55
CA SER A 89 7.07 -36.43 -29.93
C SER A 89 8.37 -35.76 -30.34
N GLN A 90 9.03 -36.29 -31.38
CA GLN A 90 10.20 -35.63 -31.94
C GLN A 90 9.84 -34.24 -32.48
N ASN A 91 8.66 -34.12 -33.10
CA ASN A 91 8.20 -32.84 -33.65
C ASN A 91 7.96 -31.80 -32.55
N SER A 92 7.39 -32.18 -31.39
CA SER A 92 7.15 -31.23 -30.30
C SER A 92 8.45 -30.63 -29.76
N VAL A 93 9.52 -31.43 -29.68
CA VAL A 93 10.83 -30.92 -29.23
C VAL A 93 11.54 -30.16 -30.35
N ASP A 94 11.50 -30.63 -31.59
CA ASP A 94 12.16 -29.96 -32.72
C ASP A 94 11.58 -28.55 -32.94
N GLN A 95 10.28 -28.37 -32.71
CA GLN A 95 9.63 -27.07 -32.78
C GLN A 95 10.12 -26.08 -31.71
N THR A 96 10.69 -26.53 -30.58
CA THR A 96 11.28 -25.61 -29.59
C THR A 96 12.60 -25.04 -30.04
N PHE A 97 13.28 -25.65 -31.03
CA PHE A 97 14.56 -25.19 -31.58
C PHE A 97 14.41 -24.21 -32.75
N LEU A 98 13.19 -23.82 -33.10
CA LEU A 98 12.96 -22.71 -34.03
C LEU A 98 13.43 -21.39 -33.41
N LEU A 99 14.17 -20.59 -34.17
CA LEU A 99 14.72 -19.30 -33.68
C LEU A 99 13.63 -18.28 -33.34
N SER A 100 12.38 -18.47 -33.79
CA SER A 100 11.24 -17.67 -33.35
C SER A 100 10.92 -17.84 -31.85
N ASN A 101 11.29 -18.97 -31.26
CA ASN A 101 11.18 -19.28 -29.81
C ASN A 101 12.43 -18.81 -29.01
N MET A 102 13.40 -18.17 -29.67
CA MET A 102 14.64 -17.75 -29.03
C MET A 102 14.65 -16.27 -28.68
N SER A 103 15.31 -15.97 -27.56
CA SER A 103 15.75 -14.62 -27.22
C SER A 103 17.22 -14.65 -26.80
N PRO A 104 18.01 -13.59 -27.06
CA PRO A 104 19.38 -13.49 -26.57
C PRO A 104 19.42 -13.50 -25.04
N GLN A 105 20.03 -14.53 -24.47
CA GLN A 105 20.18 -14.69 -23.02
C GLN A 105 21.65 -14.77 -22.63
N VAL A 106 22.01 -14.19 -21.48
CA VAL A 106 23.34 -14.39 -20.89
C VAL A 106 23.53 -15.89 -20.66
N GLY A 107 24.69 -16.42 -21.05
CA GLY A 107 24.94 -17.87 -21.02
C GLY A 107 25.17 -18.38 -19.59
N LYS A 108 26.42 -18.31 -19.13
CA LYS A 108 26.83 -18.72 -17.77
C LYS A 108 26.26 -17.74 -16.73
N GLY A 109 25.70 -18.27 -15.65
CA GLY A 109 25.03 -17.54 -14.57
C GLY A 109 23.57 -17.19 -14.86
N PHE A 110 23.06 -17.46 -16.07
CA PHE A 110 21.67 -17.18 -16.42
C PHE A 110 21.03 -18.33 -17.21
N ASN A 111 21.08 -18.34 -18.55
CA ASN A 111 20.41 -19.36 -19.39
C ASN A 111 20.79 -20.79 -18.98
N ARG A 112 22.09 -21.05 -18.77
CA ARG A 112 22.60 -22.39 -18.47
C ARG A 112 22.39 -22.80 -17.00
N ASP A 113 22.18 -21.81 -16.14
CA ASP A 113 22.20 -21.93 -14.68
C ASP A 113 20.86 -21.43 -14.08
N LYS A 114 20.77 -20.18 -13.62
CA LYS A 114 19.60 -19.67 -12.86
C LYS A 114 18.26 -19.76 -13.60
N TRP A 115 18.23 -19.47 -14.90
CA TRP A 115 17.03 -19.59 -15.72
C TRP A 115 16.61 -21.06 -15.85
N ASN A 116 17.57 -21.95 -16.09
CA ASN A 116 17.34 -23.41 -16.11
C ASN A 116 16.86 -23.93 -14.75
N ASP A 117 17.29 -23.35 -13.62
CA ASP A 117 16.76 -23.69 -12.30
C ASP A 117 15.28 -23.31 -12.17
N LEU A 118 14.88 -22.13 -12.65
CA LEU A 118 13.47 -21.74 -12.72
C LEU A 118 12.66 -22.67 -13.62
N GLU A 119 13.21 -23.10 -14.76
CA GLU A 119 12.56 -24.09 -15.63
C GLU A 119 12.41 -25.46 -14.95
N LYS A 120 13.45 -25.94 -14.25
CA LYS A 120 13.38 -27.19 -13.46
C LYS A 120 12.34 -27.07 -12.35
N TYR A 121 12.25 -25.91 -11.71
CA TYR A 121 11.26 -25.62 -10.70
C TYR A 121 9.83 -25.65 -11.27
N ALA A 122 9.59 -25.00 -12.42
CA ALA A 122 8.28 -25.04 -13.08
C ALA A 122 7.86 -26.47 -13.45
N ARG A 123 8.81 -27.30 -13.93
CA ARG A 123 8.57 -28.75 -14.15
C ARG A 123 8.26 -29.50 -12.84
N LYS A 124 8.90 -29.13 -11.72
CA LYS A 124 8.63 -29.73 -10.41
C LYS A 124 7.23 -29.39 -9.91
N VAL A 125 6.77 -28.15 -10.12
CA VAL A 125 5.37 -27.75 -9.84
C VAL A 125 4.42 -28.56 -10.72
N ALA A 126 4.66 -28.62 -12.02
CA ALA A 126 3.81 -29.34 -12.97
C ALA A 126 3.70 -30.85 -12.71
N LYS A 127 4.71 -31.49 -12.11
CA LYS A 127 4.63 -32.89 -11.68
C LYS A 127 3.70 -33.11 -10.47
N LYS A 128 3.43 -32.08 -9.69
CA LYS A 128 2.61 -32.13 -8.46
C LYS A 128 1.20 -31.57 -8.64
N SER A 129 0.91 -30.97 -9.78
CA SER A 129 -0.35 -30.29 -10.08
C SER A 129 -1.15 -31.06 -11.13
N LEU A 130 -2.48 -30.88 -11.16
CA LEU A 130 -3.35 -31.48 -12.17
C LEU A 130 -3.07 -30.88 -13.55
N ASN A 131 -2.99 -29.55 -13.59
CA ASN A 131 -2.68 -28.76 -14.78
C ASN A 131 -1.71 -27.64 -14.39
N THR A 132 -0.77 -27.31 -15.26
CA THR A 132 0.12 -26.16 -15.07
C THR A 132 0.23 -25.40 -16.38
N TYR A 133 -0.15 -24.12 -16.35
CA TYR A 133 -0.06 -23.22 -17.48
C TYR A 133 1.12 -22.28 -17.22
N ILE A 134 2.05 -22.19 -18.16
CA ILE A 134 3.26 -21.39 -18.01
C ILE A 134 3.26 -20.35 -19.12
N LEU A 135 3.32 -19.07 -18.75
CA LEU A 135 3.57 -17.98 -19.70
C LEU A 135 4.99 -17.47 -19.50
N THR A 136 5.75 -17.31 -20.57
CA THR A 136 7.16 -16.88 -20.55
C THR A 136 7.40 -15.84 -21.62
N GLY A 137 8.15 -14.78 -21.32
CA GLY A 137 8.48 -13.76 -22.31
C GLY A 137 9.57 -12.78 -21.88
N PRO A 138 10.09 -11.97 -22.82
CA PRO A 138 11.05 -10.91 -22.55
C PRO A 138 10.38 -9.66 -21.97
N LEU A 139 11.18 -8.85 -21.26
CA LEU A 139 10.83 -7.49 -20.82
C LEU A 139 11.94 -6.49 -21.17
N TYR A 140 11.54 -5.27 -21.48
CA TYR A 140 12.42 -4.14 -21.79
C TYR A 140 12.16 -3.01 -20.77
N LEU A 141 12.71 -3.16 -19.56
CA LEU A 141 12.40 -2.29 -18.43
C LEU A 141 13.20 -0.97 -18.49
N PRO A 142 12.59 0.16 -18.09
CA PRO A 142 13.28 1.44 -18.05
C PRO A 142 14.30 1.48 -16.91
N ARG A 143 15.41 2.20 -17.13
CA ARG A 143 16.39 2.54 -16.08
C ARG A 143 16.57 4.05 -16.03
N LYS A 144 16.79 4.59 -14.82
CA LYS A 144 17.10 6.02 -14.63
C LYS A 144 18.51 6.29 -15.14
N ALA A 145 18.68 7.30 -15.97
CA ALA A 145 19.98 7.77 -16.45
C ALA A 145 20.50 8.92 -15.57
N GLU A 146 21.73 9.35 -15.82
CA GLU A 146 22.42 10.41 -15.05
C GLU A 146 21.70 11.77 -15.12
N ASP A 147 20.94 12.01 -16.19
CA ASP A 147 20.11 13.21 -16.37
C ASP A 147 18.82 13.20 -15.52
N GLY A 148 18.58 12.13 -14.75
CA GLY A 148 17.39 11.94 -13.93
C GLY A 148 16.18 11.37 -14.67
N ASN A 149 16.23 11.23 -16.00
CA ASN A 149 15.13 10.69 -16.81
C ASN A 149 15.18 9.16 -16.90
N LYS A 150 14.04 8.55 -17.22
CA LYS A 150 13.93 7.09 -17.43
C LYS A 150 14.04 6.76 -18.93
N TYR A 151 14.93 5.85 -19.27
CA TYR A 151 15.11 5.35 -20.64
C TYR A 151 15.02 3.84 -20.70
N VAL A 152 14.40 3.34 -21.78
CA VAL A 152 14.51 1.93 -22.15
C VAL A 152 15.69 1.80 -23.11
N ARG A 153 16.75 1.12 -22.66
CA ARG A 153 17.96 0.88 -23.46
C ARG A 153 18.31 -0.59 -23.45
N TYR A 154 18.49 -1.16 -24.63
CA TYR A 154 18.90 -2.55 -24.80
C TYR A 154 19.83 -2.68 -26.01
N LYS A 155 20.66 -3.72 -25.99
CA LYS A 155 21.53 -4.08 -27.12
C LYS A 155 20.70 -4.76 -28.21
N VAL A 156 21.12 -4.61 -29.47
CA VAL A 156 20.68 -5.47 -30.58
C VAL A 156 21.89 -6.25 -31.11
N ILE A 157 21.67 -7.46 -31.61
CA ILE A 157 22.74 -8.34 -32.13
C ILE A 157 22.47 -8.77 -33.57
N GLY A 158 23.55 -9.06 -34.28
CA GLY A 158 23.48 -9.56 -35.66
C GLY A 158 23.08 -8.53 -36.70
N ALA A 159 23.02 -8.97 -37.95
CA ALA A 159 22.59 -8.13 -39.07
C ALA A 159 21.08 -7.85 -39.03
N ASN A 160 20.32 -8.77 -38.41
CA ASN A 160 18.87 -8.64 -38.28
C ASN A 160 18.42 -7.81 -37.07
N ASN A 161 19.36 -7.23 -36.30
CA ASN A 161 19.11 -6.42 -35.12
C ASN A 161 18.18 -7.10 -34.10
N VAL A 162 18.48 -8.36 -33.75
CA VAL A 162 17.72 -9.11 -32.75
C VAL A 162 17.89 -8.43 -31.39
N ALA A 163 16.81 -8.04 -30.75
CA ALA A 163 16.87 -7.32 -29.49
C ALA A 163 17.31 -8.24 -28.35
N VAL A 164 18.14 -7.72 -27.45
CA VAL A 164 18.56 -8.38 -26.21
C VAL A 164 17.66 -7.90 -25.07
N PRO A 165 16.73 -8.71 -24.57
CA PRO A 165 15.85 -8.30 -23.48
C PRO A 165 16.63 -7.91 -22.23
N THR A 166 16.11 -6.95 -21.48
CA THR A 166 16.70 -6.55 -20.20
C THR A 166 16.40 -7.57 -19.10
N HIS A 167 15.22 -8.19 -19.14
CA HIS A 167 14.73 -9.17 -18.18
C HIS A 167 13.88 -10.21 -18.90
N PHE A 168 13.59 -11.31 -18.22
CA PHE A 168 12.61 -12.30 -18.64
C PHE A 168 11.63 -12.56 -17.51
N PHE A 169 10.37 -12.80 -17.86
CA PHE A 169 9.35 -13.21 -16.91
C PHE A 169 8.94 -14.67 -17.12
N LYS A 170 8.48 -15.30 -16.05
CA LYS A 170 7.73 -16.56 -16.10
C LYS A 170 6.56 -16.49 -15.11
N VAL A 171 5.35 -16.68 -15.60
CA VAL A 171 4.14 -16.83 -14.77
C VAL A 171 3.69 -18.28 -14.82
N ILE A 172 3.63 -18.93 -13.67
CA ILE A 172 3.25 -20.33 -13.50
C ILE A 172 1.89 -20.36 -12.80
N LEU A 173 0.87 -20.86 -13.48
CA LEU A 173 -0.48 -21.06 -12.94
C LEU A 173 -0.75 -22.56 -12.78
N ALA A 174 -0.78 -23.04 -11.55
CA ALA A 174 -0.88 -24.45 -11.20
C ALA A 174 -2.23 -24.78 -10.56
N GLU A 175 -2.98 -25.70 -11.17
CA GLU A 175 -4.20 -26.28 -10.59
C GLU A 175 -3.80 -27.39 -9.60
N THR A 176 -3.81 -27.10 -8.31
CA THR A 176 -3.38 -28.04 -7.26
C THR A 176 -4.46 -29.06 -6.90
N SER A 177 -5.73 -28.67 -7.05
CA SER A 177 -6.92 -29.53 -6.98
C SER A 177 -8.01 -28.95 -7.87
N PRO A 178 -9.07 -29.69 -8.24
CA PRO A 178 -10.04 -29.23 -9.22
C PRO A 178 -10.64 -27.86 -8.82
N GLY A 179 -10.43 -26.85 -9.67
CA GLY A 179 -10.91 -25.48 -9.42
C GLY A 179 -10.11 -24.67 -8.38
N ASN A 180 -8.98 -25.18 -7.88
CA ASN A 180 -8.07 -24.47 -6.98
C ASN A 180 -6.72 -24.25 -7.65
N PHE A 181 -6.37 -22.98 -7.86
CA PHE A 181 -5.17 -22.55 -8.54
C PHE A 181 -4.21 -21.83 -7.61
N GLU A 182 -2.92 -22.05 -7.83
CA GLU A 182 -1.84 -21.28 -7.23
C GLU A 182 -1.03 -20.64 -8.37
N MET A 183 -0.70 -19.36 -8.22
CA MET A 183 0.07 -18.61 -9.22
C MET A 183 1.42 -18.20 -8.65
N GLU A 184 2.46 -18.26 -9.47
CA GLU A 184 3.79 -17.78 -9.13
C GLU A 184 4.37 -16.98 -10.29
N CYS A 185 4.82 -15.76 -10.00
CA CYS A 185 5.24 -14.76 -10.96
C CYS A 185 6.69 -14.38 -10.71
N PHE A 186 7.56 -14.63 -11.69
CA PHE A 186 8.99 -14.38 -11.60
C PHE A 186 9.42 -13.37 -12.65
N VAL A 187 10.32 -12.44 -12.28
CA VAL A 187 11.08 -11.58 -13.22
C VAL A 187 12.55 -11.67 -12.86
N LEU A 188 13.37 -12.10 -13.81
CA LEU A 188 14.82 -12.22 -13.62
C LEU A 188 15.56 -11.29 -14.61
N PRO A 189 16.60 -10.57 -14.16
CA PRO A 189 17.43 -9.76 -15.04
C PRO A 189 18.25 -10.67 -15.97
N ASN A 190 18.41 -10.25 -17.23
CA ASN A 190 19.22 -10.95 -18.22
C ASN A 190 20.72 -10.66 -18.02
N GLU A 191 21.24 -11.08 -16.88
CA GLU A 191 22.60 -10.86 -16.42
C GLU A 191 23.10 -12.07 -15.60
N VAL A 192 24.38 -12.08 -15.23
CA VAL A 192 24.95 -13.17 -14.42
C VAL A 192 24.34 -13.12 -13.02
N ILE A 193 23.62 -14.16 -12.63
CA ILE A 193 23.03 -14.29 -11.30
C ILE A 193 23.83 -15.31 -10.48
N PRO A 194 24.22 -15.02 -9.23
CA PRO A 194 24.89 -15.98 -8.36
C PRO A 194 24.07 -17.25 -8.15
N ASP A 195 24.73 -18.42 -8.18
CA ASP A 195 24.06 -19.70 -7.97
C ASP A 195 23.36 -19.79 -6.60
N THR A 196 23.90 -19.11 -5.59
CA THR A 196 23.34 -19.02 -4.23
C THR A 196 22.04 -18.23 -4.14
N ALA A 197 21.68 -17.43 -5.14
CA ALA A 197 20.44 -16.65 -5.14
C ALA A 197 19.21 -17.58 -5.20
N GLU A 198 18.32 -17.48 -4.21
CA GLU A 198 17.09 -18.26 -4.18
C GLU A 198 16.08 -17.73 -5.20
N LEU A 199 15.29 -18.62 -5.83
CA LEU A 199 14.28 -18.20 -6.82
C LEU A 199 13.22 -17.25 -6.23
N ALA A 200 12.92 -17.39 -4.94
CA ALA A 200 11.90 -16.59 -4.25
C ALA A 200 12.22 -15.09 -4.20
N ILE A 201 13.48 -14.69 -4.32
CA ILE A 201 13.84 -13.26 -4.36
C ILE A 201 13.39 -12.59 -5.66
N PHE A 202 13.12 -13.37 -6.70
CA PHE A 202 12.66 -12.89 -8.00
C PHE A 202 11.13 -12.89 -8.13
N TYR A 203 10.41 -13.14 -7.04
CA TYR A 203 8.96 -12.98 -7.03
C TYR A 203 8.58 -11.52 -7.27
N VAL A 204 7.65 -11.32 -8.19
CA VAL A 204 7.04 -10.01 -8.44
C VAL A 204 5.52 -10.13 -8.46
N PRO A 205 4.79 -9.03 -8.22
CA PRO A 205 3.35 -8.97 -8.51
C PRO A 205 3.04 -9.27 -9.98
N LEU A 206 1.88 -9.89 -10.26
CA LEU A 206 1.46 -10.18 -11.64
C LEU A 206 1.31 -8.90 -12.47
N ASP A 207 0.71 -7.87 -11.87
CA ASP A 207 0.42 -6.60 -12.53
C ASP A 207 1.69 -5.85 -12.94
N MET A 208 2.80 -6.01 -12.21
CA MET A 208 4.11 -5.49 -12.64
C MET A 208 4.52 -6.07 -14.00
N ILE A 209 4.33 -7.38 -14.19
CA ILE A 209 4.62 -8.06 -15.47
C ILE A 209 3.65 -7.56 -16.54
N GLU A 210 2.35 -7.50 -16.25
CA GLU A 210 1.32 -7.07 -17.21
C GLU A 210 1.55 -5.63 -17.71
N ARG A 211 1.83 -4.70 -16.79
CA ARG A 211 2.16 -3.30 -17.11
C ARG A 211 3.42 -3.18 -17.94
N SER A 212 4.47 -3.93 -17.56
CA SER A 212 5.76 -3.87 -18.24
C SER A 212 5.75 -4.54 -19.60
N ALA A 213 4.95 -5.60 -19.76
CA ALA A 213 4.83 -6.38 -21.00
C ALA A 213 3.78 -5.80 -21.95
N GLY A 214 2.83 -5.01 -21.46
CA GLY A 214 1.77 -4.38 -22.25
C GLY A 214 0.62 -5.33 -22.60
N PHE A 215 0.36 -6.35 -21.77
CA PHE A 215 -0.73 -7.30 -21.96
C PHE A 215 -1.20 -7.94 -20.65
N LEU A 216 -2.44 -8.45 -20.63
CA LEU A 216 -3.01 -9.16 -19.49
C LEU A 216 -2.68 -10.66 -19.53
N ILE A 217 -2.54 -11.28 -18.37
CA ILE A 217 -2.14 -12.67 -18.21
C ILE A 217 -3.21 -13.42 -17.42
N PHE A 218 -3.76 -14.48 -18.02
CA PHE A 218 -4.81 -15.31 -17.42
C PHE A 218 -6.11 -14.54 -17.05
N ASP A 219 -6.47 -13.52 -17.83
CA ASP A 219 -7.62 -12.64 -17.64
C ASP A 219 -8.97 -13.38 -17.54
N LYS A 220 -9.09 -14.57 -18.15
CA LYS A 220 -10.29 -15.42 -18.07
C LYS A 220 -10.29 -16.41 -16.91
N LEU A 221 -9.27 -16.42 -16.04
CA LEU A 221 -9.29 -17.24 -14.83
C LEU A 221 -10.34 -16.69 -13.86
N PRO A 222 -11.34 -17.48 -13.45
CA PRO A 222 -12.28 -17.03 -12.42
C PRO A 222 -11.50 -16.73 -11.15
N LYS A 223 -11.56 -15.48 -10.68
CA LYS A 223 -10.77 -15.03 -9.54
C LYS A 223 -10.93 -16.00 -8.34
N ASN A 224 -12.14 -16.59 -8.15
CA ASN A 224 -12.54 -17.39 -6.97
C ASN A 224 -11.80 -18.73 -6.89
N GLN A 225 -11.22 -19.12 -8.01
CA GLN A 225 -10.43 -20.32 -8.16
C GLN A 225 -8.97 -20.09 -7.78
N LEU A 226 -8.47 -18.85 -7.80
CA LEU A 226 -7.11 -18.55 -7.40
C LEU A 226 -7.01 -18.48 -5.86
N LYS A 227 -6.14 -19.30 -5.27
CA LYS A 227 -6.00 -19.50 -3.82
C LYS A 227 -4.69 -18.95 -3.27
N LYS A 228 -3.62 -18.94 -4.07
CA LYS A 228 -2.32 -18.38 -3.68
C LYS A 228 -1.68 -17.61 -4.82
N VAL A 229 -0.94 -16.54 -4.49
CA VAL A 229 0.04 -15.90 -5.38
C VAL A 229 1.39 -15.83 -4.67
N ASN A 230 2.47 -16.27 -5.33
CA ASN A 230 3.84 -16.24 -4.82
C ASN A 230 3.96 -16.85 -3.40
N GLY A 231 3.31 -17.99 -3.19
CA GLY A 231 3.29 -18.70 -1.90
C GLY A 231 2.37 -18.09 -0.82
N LYS A 232 1.78 -16.92 -1.05
CA LYS A 232 0.87 -16.24 -0.10
C LYS A 232 -0.58 -16.59 -0.39
N LYS A 233 -1.38 -16.89 0.64
CA LYS A 233 -2.82 -17.15 0.49
C LYS A 233 -3.56 -15.88 0.09
N ILE A 234 -4.46 -16.01 -0.86
CA ILE A 234 -5.40 -14.97 -1.26
C ILE A 234 -6.56 -15.04 -0.26
N SER A 235 -6.65 -14.09 0.66
CA SER A 235 -7.84 -13.95 1.50
C SER A 235 -9.02 -13.53 0.62
N SER A 236 -10.26 -13.89 0.98
CA SER A 236 -11.47 -13.51 0.23
C SER A 236 -11.63 -12.00 0.00
N PHE A 237 -10.82 -11.17 0.66
CA PHE A 237 -10.75 -9.72 0.52
C PHE A 237 -9.93 -9.24 -0.70
N CYS A 238 -9.06 -10.10 -1.25
CA CYS A 238 -8.13 -9.75 -2.33
C CYS A 238 -8.77 -9.74 -3.74
N PHE A 239 -10.06 -10.07 -3.84
CA PHE A 239 -10.82 -10.15 -5.08
C PHE A 239 -11.03 -8.82 -5.79
N PHE A 240 -11.11 -7.75 -5.00
CA PHE A 240 -11.43 -6.40 -5.46
C PHE A 240 -10.20 -5.65 -5.99
N TYR A 241 -9.00 -5.98 -5.49
CA TYR A 241 -7.75 -5.26 -5.81
C TYR A 241 -7.27 -5.43 -7.25
N LEU A 242 -7.59 -6.53 -7.92
CA LEU A 242 -7.08 -6.82 -9.27
C LEU A 242 -7.82 -6.12 -10.42
N SER A 243 -8.83 -5.27 -10.17
CA SER A 243 -9.58 -4.64 -11.27
C SER A 243 -9.59 -3.12 -11.33
N GLN A 244 -8.97 -2.36 -10.40
CA GLN A 244 -9.05 -0.89 -10.50
C GLN A 244 -7.77 -0.05 -10.36
N ASN A 245 -6.71 -0.43 -9.64
CA ASN A 245 -5.65 0.56 -9.36
C ASN A 245 -4.30 0.25 -10.02
N ALA A 246 -4.27 0.46 -11.33
CA ALA A 246 -3.65 1.61 -11.99
C ALA A 246 -2.24 2.15 -11.64
N GLN A 247 -1.68 2.10 -10.42
CA GLN A 247 -0.38 2.73 -10.13
C GLN A 247 0.08 2.27 -8.74
N ILE A 248 1.33 1.79 -8.59
CA ILE A 248 2.25 2.02 -7.45
C ILE A 248 3.68 1.75 -7.96
N SER A 249 4.57 2.71 -7.71
CA SER A 249 6.00 2.69 -7.97
C SER A 249 6.82 1.78 -7.04
N ASP A 250 7.77 1.06 -7.62
CA ASP A 250 9.08 0.63 -7.09
C ASP A 250 9.31 0.73 -5.56
N MET A 251 9.18 -0.35 -4.78
CA MET A 251 9.86 -0.52 -3.48
C MET A 251 9.92 -1.99 -3.01
N SER A 252 11.01 -2.33 -2.31
CA SER A 252 11.17 -3.53 -1.48
C SER A 252 9.93 -3.79 -0.61
N VAL A 253 9.40 -5.01 -0.64
CA VAL A 253 8.16 -5.40 0.07
C VAL A 253 8.28 -5.13 1.59
N ASP A 254 7.65 -4.07 2.08
CA ASP A 254 7.51 -3.78 3.51
C ASP A 254 6.63 -4.85 4.17
N ARG A 255 7.23 -5.70 5.01
CA ARG A 255 6.52 -6.78 5.71
C ARG A 255 5.56 -6.27 6.79
N LEU A 256 5.74 -5.04 7.23
CA LEU A 256 4.88 -4.38 8.22
C LEU A 256 3.77 -3.55 7.57
N PHE A 257 3.63 -3.58 6.24
CA PHE A 257 2.63 -2.80 5.52
C PHE A 257 1.22 -2.94 6.12
N ASP A 258 0.74 -4.17 6.32
CA ASP A 258 -0.60 -4.42 6.85
C ASP A 258 -0.77 -3.93 8.30
N VAL A 259 0.29 -4.03 9.12
CA VAL A 259 0.32 -3.55 10.51
C VAL A 259 0.20 -2.03 10.53
N LYS A 260 1.08 -1.33 9.79
CA LYS A 260 1.10 0.14 9.69
C LYS A 260 -0.21 0.67 9.14
N ASN A 261 -0.71 0.04 8.08
CA ASN A 261 -1.91 0.48 7.40
C ASN A 261 -3.16 0.32 8.29
N SER A 262 -3.27 -0.79 9.02
CA SER A 262 -4.35 -0.99 9.99
C SER A 262 -4.32 0.07 11.10
N PHE A 263 -3.13 0.45 11.57
CA PHE A 263 -2.98 1.51 12.56
C PHE A 263 -3.44 2.88 12.04
N PHE A 264 -2.96 3.32 10.88
CA PHE A 264 -3.30 4.64 10.34
C PHE A 264 -4.78 4.80 9.98
N LEU A 265 -5.46 3.70 9.65
CA LEU A 265 -6.88 3.71 9.31
C LEU A 265 -7.80 3.53 10.53
N GLY A 266 -7.25 3.45 11.75
CA GLY A 266 -8.03 3.31 12.99
C GLY A 266 -8.49 1.89 13.31
N HIS A 267 -7.99 0.88 12.60
CA HIS A 267 -8.29 -0.52 12.84
C HIS A 267 -7.34 -1.10 13.92
N TYR A 268 -7.31 -0.49 15.10
CA TYR A 268 -6.33 -0.78 16.15
C TYR A 268 -6.33 -2.24 16.61
N GLN A 269 -7.51 -2.86 16.73
CA GLN A 269 -7.59 -4.27 17.10
C GLN A 269 -7.01 -5.19 16.02
N GLN A 270 -7.23 -4.85 14.74
CA GLN A 270 -6.66 -5.60 13.62
C GLN A 270 -5.15 -5.41 13.53
N CYS A 271 -4.65 -4.19 13.78
CA CYS A 271 -3.21 -3.91 13.88
C CYS A 271 -2.53 -4.84 14.90
N ILE A 272 -3.10 -4.98 16.10
CA ILE A 272 -2.57 -5.89 17.14
C ILE A 272 -2.59 -7.35 16.66
N LEU A 273 -3.68 -7.80 16.04
CA LEU A 273 -3.80 -9.17 15.54
C LEU A 273 -2.81 -9.47 14.41
N GLU A 274 -2.61 -8.55 13.47
CA GLU A 274 -1.64 -8.71 12.38
C GLU A 274 -0.20 -8.65 12.90
N ALA A 275 0.09 -7.77 13.87
CA ALA A 275 1.37 -7.74 14.55
C ALA A 275 1.68 -9.08 15.24
N GLN A 276 0.71 -9.69 15.94
CA GLN A 276 0.90 -10.99 16.58
C GLN A 276 1.16 -12.14 15.60
N LYS A 277 0.61 -12.07 14.38
CA LYS A 277 0.84 -13.08 13.32
C LYS A 277 2.22 -12.97 12.70
N LEU A 278 2.86 -11.80 12.73
CA LEU A 278 4.15 -11.56 12.11
C LEU A 278 5.28 -12.18 12.94
N ILE A 279 5.88 -13.25 12.43
CA ILE A 279 7.07 -13.87 13.01
C ILE A 279 8.30 -13.36 12.27
N THR A 280 9.11 -12.55 12.94
CA THR A 280 10.38 -12.05 12.40
C THR A 280 11.54 -12.28 13.37
N LYS A 281 12.73 -12.48 12.80
CA LYS A 281 14.01 -12.55 13.52
C LYS A 281 14.83 -11.25 13.39
N VAL A 282 14.32 -10.27 12.64
CA VAL A 282 14.99 -8.98 12.43
C VAL A 282 14.59 -8.06 13.59
N GLU A 283 15.57 -7.59 14.35
CA GLU A 283 15.33 -6.76 15.54
C GLU A 283 14.66 -5.42 15.20
N GLU A 284 14.98 -4.81 14.05
CA GLU A 284 14.32 -3.57 13.59
C GLU A 284 12.83 -3.79 13.28
N GLU A 285 12.47 -4.89 12.61
CA GLU A 285 11.07 -5.24 12.33
C GLU A 285 10.31 -5.56 13.63
N LYS A 286 10.98 -6.22 14.58
CA LYS A 286 10.41 -6.52 15.90
C LYS A 286 10.14 -5.23 16.69
N LEU A 287 11.09 -4.30 16.69
CA LEU A 287 10.92 -2.99 17.32
C LEU A 287 9.75 -2.21 16.69
N ALA A 288 9.72 -2.11 15.36
CA ALA A 288 8.64 -1.41 14.66
C ALA A 288 7.27 -2.06 14.93
N LYS A 289 7.20 -3.38 14.93
CA LYS A 289 5.99 -4.14 15.29
C LYS A 289 5.51 -3.81 16.70
N ASP A 290 6.42 -3.81 17.67
CA ASP A 290 6.10 -3.52 19.07
C ASP A 290 5.63 -2.06 19.23
N VAL A 291 6.28 -1.10 18.57
CA VAL A 291 5.86 0.31 18.54
C VAL A 291 4.42 0.48 18.05
N PHE A 292 4.05 -0.10 16.90
CA PHE A 292 2.68 0.00 16.38
C PHE A 292 1.65 -0.75 17.25
N THR A 293 2.06 -1.85 17.88
CA THR A 293 1.21 -2.61 18.82
C THR A 293 0.89 -1.77 20.05
N TYR A 294 1.91 -1.18 20.69
CA TYR A 294 1.73 -0.35 21.87
C TYR A 294 0.97 0.96 21.59
N ARG A 295 1.25 1.60 20.45
CA ARG A 295 0.45 2.77 20.00
C ARG A 295 -1.01 2.40 19.78
N SER A 296 -1.30 1.20 19.27
CA SER A 296 -2.68 0.70 19.13
C SER A 296 -3.35 0.48 20.49
N TYR A 297 -2.62 -0.04 21.50
CA TYR A 297 -3.16 -0.15 22.87
C TYR A 297 -3.47 1.21 23.48
N ILE A 298 -2.59 2.21 23.30
CA ILE A 298 -2.83 3.58 23.75
C ILE A 298 -4.09 4.15 23.09
N ALA A 299 -4.24 4.00 21.77
CA ALA A 299 -5.40 4.50 21.03
C ALA A 299 -6.73 3.82 21.45
N GLN A 300 -6.67 2.60 22.00
CA GLN A 300 -7.84 1.92 22.60
C GLN A 300 -8.11 2.31 24.06
N GLY A 301 -7.40 3.30 24.61
CA GLY A 301 -7.50 3.69 26.03
C GLY A 301 -6.87 2.68 27.01
N LYS A 302 -6.09 1.71 26.52
CA LYS A 302 -5.43 0.67 27.32
C LYS A 302 -3.98 1.03 27.65
N ALA A 303 -3.73 2.28 28.04
CA ALA A 303 -2.40 2.79 28.36
C ALA A 303 -1.72 2.01 29.50
N SER A 304 -2.48 1.45 30.44
CA SER A 304 -1.97 0.63 31.55
C SER A 304 -1.19 -0.61 31.10
N VAL A 305 -1.59 -1.24 29.99
CA VAL A 305 -0.89 -2.39 29.41
C VAL A 305 0.52 -1.98 28.98
N VAL A 306 0.64 -0.84 28.28
CA VAL A 306 1.90 -0.30 27.80
C VAL A 306 2.84 0.05 28.96
N LEU A 307 2.32 0.65 30.03
CA LEU A 307 3.09 0.98 31.23
C LEU A 307 3.58 -0.26 31.99
N SER A 308 2.89 -1.40 31.86
CA SER A 308 3.28 -2.66 32.49
C SER A 308 4.31 -3.45 31.68
N GLU A 309 4.24 -3.37 30.34
CA GLU A 309 5.11 -4.14 29.44
C GLU A 309 6.42 -3.40 29.10
N ILE A 310 6.40 -2.07 29.01
CA ILE A 310 7.60 -1.25 28.76
C ILE A 310 8.21 -0.82 30.10
N SER A 311 9.45 -1.25 30.38
CA SER A 311 10.17 -0.85 31.60
C SER A 311 10.56 0.63 31.59
N GLU A 312 10.59 1.27 32.76
CA GLU A 312 11.13 2.63 32.95
C GLU A 312 12.62 2.74 32.59
N ARG A 313 13.35 1.62 32.63
CA ARG A 313 14.79 1.56 32.35
C ARG A 313 15.11 1.17 30.90
N THR A 314 14.13 1.20 30.00
CA THR A 314 14.37 0.83 28.61
C THR A 314 15.31 1.84 27.93
N ASP A 315 16.44 1.34 27.42
CA ASP A 315 17.44 2.15 26.71
C ASP A 315 17.03 2.49 25.26
N ASN A 316 15.97 1.88 24.73
CA ASN A 316 15.49 2.11 23.37
C ASN A 316 14.67 3.42 23.29
N PRO A 317 15.09 4.42 22.50
CA PRO A 317 14.41 5.71 22.39
C PRO A 317 12.94 5.61 21.94
N SER A 318 12.65 4.77 20.95
CA SER A 318 11.30 4.65 20.37
C SER A 318 10.30 4.04 21.36
N LEU A 319 10.70 3.03 22.14
CA LEU A 319 9.85 2.46 23.20
C LEU A 319 9.70 3.42 24.39
N LYS A 320 10.75 4.17 24.73
CA LYS A 320 10.70 5.22 25.76
C LYS A 320 9.70 6.31 25.37
N ALA A 321 9.69 6.73 24.10
CA ALA A 321 8.72 7.68 23.60
C ALA A 321 7.28 7.15 23.67
N VAL A 322 7.04 5.90 23.24
CA VAL A 322 5.70 5.29 23.35
C VAL A 322 5.24 5.16 24.80
N ARG A 323 6.14 4.80 25.72
CA ARG A 323 5.82 4.80 27.15
C ARG A 323 5.47 6.20 27.66
N ARG A 324 6.23 7.22 27.27
CA ARG A 324 5.96 8.63 27.62
C ARG A 324 4.57 9.07 27.13
N LEU A 325 4.16 8.64 25.94
CA LEU A 325 2.80 8.87 25.44
C LEU A 325 1.73 8.20 26.32
N ALA A 326 1.97 6.97 26.79
CA ALA A 326 1.08 6.29 27.72
C ALA A 326 1.00 6.99 29.09
N GLU A 327 2.10 7.55 29.58
CA GLU A 327 2.13 8.34 30.84
C GLU A 327 1.37 9.66 30.69
N TYR A 328 1.46 10.30 29.52
CA TYR A 328 0.75 11.55 29.20
C TYR A 328 -0.78 11.38 29.14
N GLN A 329 -1.28 10.19 28.79
CA GLN A 329 -2.71 9.87 28.86
C GLN A 329 -3.28 9.91 30.29
N ASN A 330 -2.43 9.86 31.33
CA ASN A 330 -2.88 9.99 32.71
C ASN A 330 -3.07 11.48 33.09
N PRO A 331 -4.30 11.92 33.45
CA PRO A 331 -4.59 13.32 33.75
C PRO A 331 -3.66 13.97 34.78
N SER A 332 -3.19 13.21 35.77
CA SER A 332 -2.29 13.71 36.83
C SER A 332 -0.90 14.07 36.32
N ASN A 333 -0.41 13.37 35.29
CA ASN A 333 0.96 13.54 34.78
C ASN A 333 1.01 14.38 33.50
N LYS A 334 -0.14 14.62 32.86
CA LYS A 334 -0.28 15.32 31.57
C LYS A 334 0.57 16.60 31.50
N LYS A 335 0.35 17.54 32.43
CA LYS A 335 1.07 18.82 32.48
C LYS A 335 2.57 18.68 32.75
N HIS A 336 2.98 17.68 33.53
CA HIS A 336 4.39 17.48 33.85
C HIS A 336 5.16 17.01 32.60
N ILE A 337 4.62 15.99 31.91
CA ILE A 337 5.22 15.43 30.71
C ILE A 337 5.24 16.45 29.56
N ALA A 338 4.16 17.21 29.38
CA ALA A 338 4.10 18.30 28.40
C ALA A 338 5.25 19.30 28.57
N ASN A 339 5.46 19.79 29.79
CA ASN A 339 6.54 20.74 30.10
C ASN A 339 7.93 20.13 29.93
N GLU A 340 8.11 18.84 30.25
CA GLU A 340 9.37 18.13 30.04
C GLU A 340 9.70 18.04 28.54
N VAL A 341 8.74 17.63 27.71
CA VAL A 341 8.89 17.54 26.25
C VAL A 341 9.19 18.91 25.65
N GLN A 342 8.46 19.95 26.07
CA GLN A 342 8.69 21.32 25.59
C GLN A 342 10.11 21.80 25.92
N ARG A 343 10.59 21.54 27.13
CA ARG A 343 11.96 21.87 27.55
C ARG A 343 12.99 21.11 26.73
N GLU A 344 12.84 19.81 26.55
CA GLU A 344 13.77 18.98 25.75
C GLU A 344 13.85 19.44 24.28
N VAL A 345 12.72 19.85 23.70
CA VAL A 345 12.68 20.37 22.32
C VAL A 345 13.31 21.77 22.22
N SER A 346 13.10 22.62 23.23
CA SER A 346 13.69 23.97 23.29
C SER A 346 15.20 23.93 23.52
N GLU A 347 15.68 23.04 24.37
CA GLU A 347 17.11 22.83 24.65
C GLU A 347 17.82 22.01 23.56
N GLY A 348 17.06 21.41 22.64
CA GLY A 348 17.59 20.59 21.55
C GLY A 348 18.09 19.21 21.98
N THR A 349 17.79 18.78 23.21
CA THR A 349 18.20 17.50 23.82
C THR A 349 17.24 16.35 23.51
N ALA A 350 16.08 16.64 22.90
CA ALA A 350 15.09 15.64 22.49
C ALA A 350 15.67 14.59 21.51
N ALA A 351 15.27 13.33 21.70
CA ALA A 351 15.63 12.23 20.82
C ALA A 351 15.13 12.47 19.39
N THR A 352 15.94 12.10 18.40
CA THR A 352 15.71 12.41 16.97
C THR A 352 15.28 11.19 16.16
N ASP A 353 15.00 10.04 16.79
CA ASP A 353 14.40 8.91 16.07
C ASP A 353 12.97 9.25 15.63
N ASP A 354 12.53 8.64 14.53
CA ASP A 354 11.25 8.97 13.89
C ASP A 354 10.08 8.86 14.88
N THR A 355 10.04 7.81 15.70
CA THR A 355 8.95 7.58 16.68
C THR A 355 8.96 8.65 17.77
N SER A 356 10.12 8.99 18.33
CA SER A 356 10.23 10.06 19.33
C SER A 356 9.82 11.42 18.78
N CYS A 357 10.23 11.75 17.55
CA CYS A 357 9.83 13.00 16.90
C CYS A 357 8.31 13.09 16.75
N ILE A 358 7.67 12.01 16.28
CA ILE A 358 6.21 11.96 16.09
C ILE A 358 5.47 12.07 17.42
N VAL A 359 5.89 11.32 18.44
CA VAL A 359 5.25 11.36 19.77
C VAL A 359 5.41 12.72 20.43
N ALA A 360 6.60 13.31 20.39
CA ALA A 360 6.83 14.65 20.93
C ALA A 360 5.95 15.70 20.24
N ALA A 361 5.83 15.63 18.90
CA ALA A 361 4.97 16.52 18.14
C ALA A 361 3.48 16.35 18.48
N LEU A 362 3.01 15.11 18.68
CA LEU A 362 1.63 14.84 19.11
C LEU A 362 1.31 15.50 20.45
N ILE A 363 2.18 15.32 21.45
CA ILE A 363 2.02 15.93 22.78
C ILE A 363 2.02 17.46 22.70
N LEU A 364 2.94 18.04 21.92
CA LEU A 364 3.04 19.49 21.77
C LEU A 364 1.86 20.10 21.02
N ASN A 365 1.32 19.42 20.00
CA ASN A 365 0.12 19.85 19.30
C ASN A 365 -1.11 19.85 20.21
N GLU A 366 -1.27 18.83 21.05
CA GLU A 366 -2.39 18.77 22.01
C GLU A 366 -2.34 19.87 23.08
N GLU A 367 -1.14 20.31 23.46
CA GLU A 367 -0.92 21.39 24.43
C GLU A 367 -0.87 22.78 23.76
N GLY A 368 -1.18 22.88 22.46
CA GLY A 368 -1.27 24.14 21.74
C GLY A 368 0.06 24.80 21.37
N ASN A 369 1.15 24.03 21.29
CA ASN A 369 2.49 24.51 20.91
C ASN A 369 2.95 23.96 19.53
N PRO A 370 2.30 24.33 18.42
CA PRO A 370 2.61 23.78 17.10
C PRO A 370 3.97 24.19 16.55
N GLU A 371 4.55 25.32 17.00
CA GLU A 371 5.87 25.79 16.55
C GLU A 371 7.00 24.85 17.00
N ASP A 372 6.97 24.41 18.26
CA ASP A 372 7.94 23.46 18.79
C ASP A 372 7.71 22.06 18.19
N ALA A 373 6.46 21.69 17.93
CA ALA A 373 6.12 20.46 17.20
C ALA A 373 6.74 20.44 15.78
N MET A 374 6.65 21.56 15.05
CA MET A 374 7.30 21.71 13.74
C MET A 374 8.83 21.61 13.84
N ARG A 375 9.44 22.18 14.90
CA ARG A 375 10.90 22.14 15.11
C ARG A 375 11.41 20.71 15.29
N ILE A 376 10.66 19.86 16.01
CA ILE A 376 11.05 18.45 16.18
C ILE A 376 10.76 17.62 14.94
N LEU A 377 9.60 17.82 14.28
CA LEU A 377 9.24 17.10 13.05
C LEU A 377 10.22 17.37 11.91
N ALA A 378 10.77 18.59 11.81
CA ALA A 378 11.79 18.93 10.82
C ALA A 378 13.08 18.08 10.92
N LYS A 379 13.32 17.39 12.05
CA LYS A 379 14.46 16.49 12.23
C LYS A 379 14.24 15.09 11.66
N SER A 380 12.99 14.70 11.35
CA SER A 380 12.65 13.39 10.75
C SER A 380 12.26 13.57 9.28
N SER A 381 12.67 12.60 8.45
CA SER A 381 12.30 12.55 7.02
C SER A 381 11.27 11.47 6.69
N SER A 382 10.75 10.76 7.71
CA SER A 382 9.80 9.66 7.52
C SER A 382 8.47 10.15 6.94
N LEU A 383 7.77 9.28 6.21
CA LEU A 383 6.47 9.62 5.62
C LEU A 383 5.42 9.98 6.69
N GLU A 384 5.50 9.32 7.85
CA GLU A 384 4.63 9.61 9.00
C GLU A 384 4.95 10.98 9.62
N ALA A 385 6.23 11.34 9.77
CA ALA A 385 6.60 12.69 10.24
C ALA A 385 6.15 13.78 9.27
N ARG A 386 6.17 13.54 7.95
CA ARG A 386 5.63 14.47 6.95
C ARG A 386 4.11 14.59 7.05
N SER A 387 3.40 13.49 7.29
CA SER A 387 1.96 13.51 7.52
C SER A 387 1.61 14.28 8.80
N ALA A 388 2.35 14.06 9.89
CA ALA A 388 2.23 14.83 11.13
C ALA A 388 2.54 16.33 10.91
N THR A 389 3.51 16.64 10.04
CA THR A 389 3.82 18.02 9.64
C THR A 389 2.64 18.67 8.93
N VAL A 390 2.01 17.97 7.97
CA VAL A 390 0.79 18.45 7.31
C VAL A 390 -0.31 18.71 8.33
N PHE A 391 -0.52 17.79 9.28
CA PHE A 391 -1.51 17.95 10.35
C PHE A 391 -1.24 19.20 11.20
N THR A 392 -0.02 19.39 11.71
CA THR A 392 0.34 20.59 12.49
C THR A 392 0.16 21.88 11.68
N LEU A 393 0.53 21.89 10.39
CA LEU A 393 0.35 23.06 9.53
C LEU A 393 -1.13 23.41 9.30
N LEU A 394 -2.00 22.39 9.22
CA LEU A 394 -3.45 22.61 9.13
C LEU A 394 -4.02 23.16 10.44
N GLN A 395 -3.52 22.73 11.61
CA GLN A 395 -3.90 23.33 12.90
C GLN A 395 -3.47 24.80 13.05
N MET A 396 -2.42 25.22 12.33
CA MET A 396 -1.96 26.60 12.26
C MET A 396 -2.67 27.43 11.17
N ASP A 397 -3.70 26.88 10.51
CA ASP A 397 -4.37 27.47 9.35
C ASP A 397 -3.42 27.79 8.16
N ARG A 398 -2.28 27.10 8.07
CA ARG A 398 -1.26 27.27 7.01
C ARG A 398 -1.42 26.25 5.89
N VAL A 399 -2.59 26.29 5.24
CA VAL A 399 -2.94 25.40 4.11
C VAL A 399 -1.93 25.52 2.95
N ASP A 400 -1.34 26.70 2.75
CA ASP A 400 -0.33 26.96 1.74
C ASP A 400 0.96 26.15 1.94
N LEU A 401 1.41 26.03 3.19
CA LEU A 401 2.58 25.24 3.55
C LEU A 401 2.23 23.75 3.61
N ALA A 402 1.03 23.40 4.08
CA ALA A 402 0.54 22.02 4.09
C ALA A 402 0.53 21.43 2.67
N LEU A 403 0.09 22.21 1.67
CA LEU A 403 0.15 21.82 0.26
C LEU A 403 1.58 21.61 -0.26
N LYS A 404 2.56 22.40 0.21
CA LYS A 404 3.97 22.22 -0.17
C LYS A 404 4.53 20.92 0.42
N GLU A 405 4.18 20.59 1.66
CA GLU A 405 4.64 19.36 2.28
C GLU A 405 3.95 18.13 1.67
N LEU A 406 2.66 18.23 1.37
CA LEU A 406 1.91 17.19 0.66
C LEU A 406 2.50 16.88 -0.73
N LYS A 407 2.98 17.89 -1.47
CA LYS A 407 3.69 17.67 -2.73
C LYS A 407 4.94 16.81 -2.54
N LYS A 408 5.72 17.06 -1.48
CA LYS A 408 6.89 16.22 -1.15
C LYS A 408 6.47 14.80 -0.78
N MET A 409 5.33 14.62 -0.10
CA MET A 409 4.78 13.28 0.17
C MET A 409 4.40 12.55 -1.12
N ASN A 410 3.74 13.22 -2.06
CA ASN A 410 3.41 12.67 -3.38
C ASN A 410 4.64 12.27 -4.20
N GLU A 411 5.75 13.03 -4.08
CA GLU A 411 7.02 12.70 -4.72
C GLU A 411 7.67 11.42 -4.15
N VAL A 412 7.41 11.13 -2.86
CA VAL A 412 7.92 9.92 -2.20
C VAL A 412 7.02 8.72 -2.54
N ASP A 413 5.73 8.84 -2.29
CA ASP A 413 4.73 7.82 -2.58
C ASP A 413 3.33 8.45 -2.62
N GLU A 414 2.77 8.62 -3.83
CA GLU A 414 1.43 9.19 -4.01
C GLU A 414 0.32 8.25 -3.52
N ASP A 415 0.55 6.94 -3.57
CA ASP A 415 -0.46 5.92 -3.28
C ASP A 415 -0.43 5.46 -1.81
N ALA A 416 0.58 5.86 -1.05
CA ALA A 416 0.67 5.57 0.37
C ALA A 416 -0.56 6.09 1.13
N THR A 417 -1.07 5.27 2.06
CA THR A 417 -2.24 5.61 2.89
C THR A 417 -2.07 6.93 3.63
N LEU A 418 -0.89 7.20 4.17
CA LEU A 418 -0.58 8.47 4.84
C LEU A 418 -0.67 9.67 3.90
N THR A 419 -0.20 9.53 2.66
CA THR A 419 -0.28 10.58 1.64
C THR A 419 -1.73 10.85 1.26
N GLN A 420 -2.53 9.80 1.07
CA GLN A 420 -3.95 9.93 0.75
C GLN A 420 -4.76 10.53 1.90
N LEU A 421 -4.52 10.11 3.16
CA LEU A 421 -5.16 10.71 4.32
C LEU A 421 -4.78 12.20 4.47
N SER A 422 -3.50 12.54 4.26
CA SER A 422 -3.03 13.93 4.30
C SER A 422 -3.67 14.77 3.19
N LEU A 423 -3.83 14.21 1.99
CA LEU A 423 -4.54 14.83 0.88
C LEU A 423 -6.01 15.08 1.22
N ALA A 424 -6.68 14.13 1.88
CA ALA A 424 -8.06 14.31 2.33
C ALA A 424 -8.17 15.46 3.34
N TRP A 425 -7.28 15.55 4.34
CA TRP A 425 -7.27 16.65 5.31
C TRP A 425 -7.04 18.01 4.67
N VAL A 426 -6.09 18.11 3.74
CA VAL A 426 -5.82 19.36 3.01
C VAL A 426 -7.03 19.74 2.14
N ASN A 427 -7.65 18.78 1.46
CA ASN A 427 -8.85 19.01 0.66
C ASN A 427 -10.05 19.47 1.52
N MET A 428 -10.19 18.94 2.74
CA MET A 428 -11.17 19.41 3.71
C MET A 428 -10.94 20.87 4.09
N ALA A 429 -9.69 21.23 4.40
CA ALA A 429 -9.32 22.60 4.77
C ALA A 429 -9.48 23.61 3.60
N MET A 430 -9.25 23.17 2.35
CA MET A 430 -9.47 24.01 1.17
C MET A 430 -10.96 24.29 0.88
N GLY A 431 -11.85 23.39 1.30
CA GLY A 431 -13.29 23.51 1.13
C GLY A 431 -13.77 23.51 -0.34
N LYS A 432 -15.02 23.93 -0.54
CA LYS A 432 -15.68 24.07 -1.87
C LYS A 432 -15.63 22.77 -2.70
N ASP A 433 -15.14 22.85 -3.94
CA ASP A 433 -15.10 21.72 -4.87
C ASP A 433 -14.18 20.58 -4.40
N LYS A 434 -13.23 20.86 -3.50
CA LYS A 434 -12.30 19.88 -2.93
C LYS A 434 -12.91 18.97 -1.88
N LEU A 435 -14.07 19.33 -1.33
CA LEU A 435 -14.80 18.47 -0.40
C LEU A 435 -15.27 17.17 -1.07
N LYS A 436 -15.55 17.17 -2.37
CA LYS A 436 -15.89 15.94 -3.10
C LYS A 436 -14.69 15.00 -3.18
N ASP A 437 -13.52 15.55 -3.51
CA ASP A 437 -12.27 14.79 -3.57
C ASP A 437 -11.96 14.14 -2.20
N ALA A 438 -12.08 14.90 -1.10
CA ALA A 438 -11.90 14.37 0.26
C ALA A 438 -12.87 13.23 0.60
N TYR A 439 -14.15 13.37 0.20
CA TYR A 439 -15.16 12.34 0.44
C TYR A 439 -14.82 11.02 -0.26
N TYR A 440 -14.40 11.09 -1.54
CA TYR A 440 -14.03 9.91 -2.31
C TYR A 440 -12.78 9.24 -1.80
N ILE A 441 -11.80 9.99 -1.28
CA ILE A 441 -10.60 9.40 -0.66
C ILE A 441 -10.99 8.57 0.57
N PHE A 442 -11.81 9.11 1.49
CA PHE A 442 -12.27 8.34 2.65
C PHE A 442 -13.14 7.14 2.24
N GLN A 443 -14.01 7.30 1.24
CA GLN A 443 -14.80 6.19 0.69
C GLN A 443 -13.88 5.09 0.16
N GLU A 444 -12.87 5.44 -0.64
CA GLU A 444 -11.93 4.49 -1.21
C GLU A 444 -11.14 3.75 -0.12
N MET A 445 -10.74 4.43 0.96
CA MET A 445 -10.07 3.79 2.10
C MET A 445 -10.99 2.78 2.81
N MET A 446 -12.26 3.14 3.01
CA MET A 446 -13.24 2.24 3.62
C MET A 446 -13.57 1.04 2.73
N ASP A 447 -13.69 1.26 1.42
CA ASP A 447 -13.94 0.19 0.46
C ASP A 447 -12.75 -0.78 0.37
N LYS A 448 -11.52 -0.25 0.43
CA LYS A 448 -10.27 -1.04 0.34
C LYS A 448 -9.91 -1.79 1.60
N TYR A 449 -10.15 -1.21 2.78
CA TYR A 449 -9.60 -1.70 4.05
C TYR A 449 -10.65 -1.93 5.13
N GLY A 450 -11.93 -1.67 4.83
CA GLY A 450 -13.03 -1.76 5.76
C GLY A 450 -13.29 -0.45 6.51
N GLN A 451 -14.53 -0.30 6.98
CA GLN A 451 -14.97 0.89 7.71
C GLN A 451 -14.47 0.85 9.16
N SER A 452 -13.66 1.83 9.57
CA SER A 452 -13.35 2.07 10.97
C SER A 452 -14.25 3.19 11.52
N PRO A 453 -14.47 3.26 12.85
CA PRO A 453 -15.19 4.39 13.45
C PRO A 453 -14.57 5.74 13.04
N GLN A 454 -13.24 5.84 12.99
CA GLN A 454 -12.53 7.07 12.61
C GLN A 454 -12.75 7.46 11.14
N LEU A 455 -12.74 6.50 10.21
CA LEU A 455 -13.01 6.79 8.80
C LEU A 455 -14.46 7.21 8.57
N LEU A 456 -15.40 6.59 9.27
CA LEU A 456 -16.82 6.96 9.21
C LEU A 456 -17.04 8.38 9.75
N VAL A 457 -16.42 8.72 10.89
CA VAL A 457 -16.44 10.07 11.47
C VAL A 457 -15.80 11.07 10.51
N ALA A 458 -14.63 10.78 9.95
CA ALA A 458 -13.95 11.66 9.01
C ALA A 458 -14.79 11.90 7.74
N GLN A 459 -15.38 10.86 7.16
CA GLN A 459 -16.26 11.00 5.99
C GLN A 459 -17.53 11.79 6.34
N SER A 460 -18.11 11.58 7.52
CA SER A 460 -19.27 12.35 7.99
C SER A 460 -18.94 13.83 8.14
N ALA A 461 -17.73 14.18 8.61
CA ALA A 461 -17.27 15.57 8.70
C ALA A 461 -17.22 16.22 7.31
N VAL A 462 -16.80 15.50 6.28
CA VAL A 462 -16.85 15.99 4.89
C VAL A 462 -18.29 16.25 4.44
N LEU A 463 -19.24 15.35 4.77
CA LEU A 463 -20.65 15.54 4.43
C LEU A 463 -21.28 16.73 5.17
N ILE A 464 -20.91 16.95 6.43
CA ILE A 464 -21.30 18.12 7.21
C ILE A 464 -20.80 19.39 6.54
N LEU A 465 -19.54 19.43 6.09
CA LEU A 465 -18.97 20.55 5.33
C LEU A 465 -19.64 20.77 3.97
N GLN A 466 -20.19 19.71 3.35
CA GLN A 466 -20.99 19.79 2.13
C GLN A 466 -22.45 20.22 2.37
N GLY A 467 -22.91 20.34 3.63
CA GLY A 467 -24.30 20.60 3.99
C GLY A 467 -25.25 19.41 3.82
N LYS A 468 -24.71 18.18 3.69
CA LYS A 468 -25.47 16.93 3.53
C LYS A 468 -25.70 16.24 4.86
N TYR A 469 -26.45 16.89 5.75
CA TYR A 469 -26.62 16.46 7.14
C TYR A 469 -27.31 15.10 7.29
N LYS A 470 -28.27 14.76 6.43
CA LYS A 470 -28.98 13.46 6.49
C LYS A 470 -28.05 12.28 6.21
N ASP A 471 -27.17 12.43 5.22
CA ASP A 471 -26.20 11.39 4.85
C ASP A 471 -25.14 11.24 5.95
N ALA A 472 -24.72 12.38 6.55
CA ALA A 472 -23.79 12.39 7.68
C ALA A 472 -24.37 11.67 8.91
N GLU A 473 -25.65 11.86 9.22
CA GLU A 473 -26.34 11.19 10.33
C GLU A 473 -26.25 9.66 10.22
N SER A 474 -26.49 9.13 9.02
CA SER A 474 -26.43 7.68 8.77
C SER A 474 -25.04 7.10 9.06
N LEU A 475 -23.98 7.77 8.59
CA LEU A 475 -22.60 7.31 8.81
C LEU A 475 -22.19 7.39 10.28
N LEU A 476 -22.67 8.41 11.00
CA LEU A 476 -22.35 8.57 12.41
C LEU A 476 -23.04 7.54 13.29
N HIS A 477 -24.29 7.17 12.98
CA HIS A 477 -24.93 6.04 13.64
C HIS A 477 -24.19 4.73 13.36
N GLU A 478 -23.69 4.53 12.14
CA GLU A 478 -22.84 3.37 11.82
C GLU A 478 -21.53 3.37 12.62
N ALA A 479 -20.90 4.55 12.82
CA ALA A 479 -19.72 4.69 13.66
C ALA A 479 -20.03 4.30 15.12
N GLN A 480 -21.17 4.75 15.65
CA GLN A 480 -21.62 4.40 17.01
C GLN A 480 -21.96 2.92 17.20
N LEU A 481 -22.50 2.26 16.17
CA LEU A 481 -22.76 0.82 16.22
C LEU A 481 -21.46 0.01 16.36
N ARG A 482 -20.35 0.53 15.83
CA ARG A 482 -19.03 -0.09 15.90
C ARG A 482 -18.29 0.26 17.20
N ASP A 483 -18.42 1.51 17.64
CA ASP A 483 -17.84 2.00 18.88
C ASP A 483 -18.81 2.96 19.58
N SER A 484 -19.48 2.44 20.62
CA SER A 484 -20.47 3.19 21.39
C SER A 484 -19.88 4.37 22.16
N ASN A 485 -18.57 4.37 22.40
CA ASN A 485 -17.88 5.36 23.21
C ASN A 485 -17.08 6.36 22.37
N ASN A 486 -17.26 6.36 21.04
CA ASN A 486 -16.58 7.30 20.18
C ASN A 486 -17.12 8.73 20.39
N CYS A 487 -16.34 9.54 21.11
CA CYS A 487 -16.65 10.94 21.42
C CYS A 487 -16.90 11.77 20.16
N GLU A 488 -16.06 11.65 19.13
CA GLU A 488 -16.17 12.45 17.90
C GLU A 488 -17.46 12.14 17.13
N ALA A 489 -17.89 10.86 17.11
CA ALA A 489 -19.14 10.47 16.50
C ALA A 489 -20.36 11.07 17.23
N LEU A 490 -20.35 11.06 18.57
CA LEU A 490 -21.38 11.70 19.40
C LEU A 490 -21.44 13.21 19.16
N VAL A 491 -20.28 13.86 19.20
CA VAL A 491 -20.11 15.28 18.94
C VAL A 491 -20.69 15.69 17.58
N ASN A 492 -20.37 14.95 16.52
CA ASN A 492 -20.87 15.22 15.18
C ASN A 492 -22.37 14.91 15.03
N LEU A 493 -22.89 13.88 15.70
CA LEU A 493 -24.33 13.58 15.70
C LEU A 493 -25.15 14.69 16.32
N ILE A 494 -24.63 15.26 17.39
CA ILE A 494 -25.27 16.39 18.05
C ILE A 494 -25.32 17.59 17.11
N ALA A 495 -24.20 17.93 16.45
CA ALA A 495 -24.18 19.00 15.45
C ALA A 495 -25.18 18.74 14.31
N VAL A 496 -25.18 17.54 13.74
CA VAL A 496 -26.08 17.14 12.64
C VAL A 496 -27.56 17.17 13.05
N SER A 497 -27.89 16.68 14.24
CA SER A 497 -29.27 16.68 14.77
C SER A 497 -29.83 18.10 14.89
N GLN A 498 -28.99 19.05 15.29
CA GLN A 498 -29.37 20.46 15.33
C GLN A 498 -29.65 21.04 13.94
N PHE A 499 -28.81 20.74 12.94
CA PHE A 499 -29.05 21.16 11.55
C PHE A 499 -30.30 20.52 10.92
N LEU A 500 -30.69 19.33 11.39
CA LEU A 500 -31.91 18.63 10.95
C LEU A 500 -33.18 19.06 11.71
N GLY A 501 -33.06 19.89 12.75
CA GLY A 501 -34.20 20.36 13.54
C GLY A 501 -34.86 19.27 14.39
N LYS A 502 -34.13 18.21 14.73
CA LYS A 502 -34.61 17.15 15.65
C LYS A 502 -34.41 17.60 17.10
N ASP A 503 -35.31 17.18 17.99
CA ASP A 503 -35.16 17.45 19.43
C ASP A 503 -33.94 16.70 19.98
N ASN A 504 -33.06 17.43 20.69
CA ASN A 504 -31.75 16.96 21.15
C ASN A 504 -31.80 15.85 22.22
N GLU A 505 -32.98 15.34 22.58
CA GLU A 505 -33.17 14.47 23.75
C GLU A 505 -32.39 13.15 23.63
N GLU A 506 -32.37 12.49 22.46
CA GLU A 506 -31.71 11.18 22.32
C GLU A 506 -30.17 11.23 22.40
N ALA A 507 -29.54 12.31 21.92
CA ALA A 507 -28.09 12.48 21.96
C ALA A 507 -27.59 13.04 23.31
N GLN A 508 -28.39 13.93 23.92
CA GLN A 508 -28.10 14.57 25.21
C GLN A 508 -28.27 13.63 26.40
N LEU A 509 -29.07 12.56 26.25
CA LEU A 509 -29.29 11.53 27.27
C LEU A 509 -28.12 10.55 27.46
N ARG A 510 -27.18 10.46 26.51
CA ARG A 510 -26.20 9.35 26.50
C ARG A 510 -24.79 9.71 26.96
N ASP A 511 -24.35 10.95 26.79
CA ASP A 511 -23.09 11.46 27.35
C ASP A 511 -23.20 12.96 27.68
N SER A 512 -23.92 13.27 28.76
CA SER A 512 -24.19 14.64 29.19
C SER A 512 -22.96 15.39 29.70
N ASN A 513 -21.81 14.71 29.84
CA ASN A 513 -20.63 15.25 30.49
C ASN A 513 -19.43 15.44 29.55
N ASN A 514 -19.62 15.28 28.23
CA ASN A 514 -18.56 15.45 27.26
C ASN A 514 -18.35 16.93 26.89
N CYS A 515 -17.16 17.46 27.19
CA CYS A 515 -16.84 18.88 27.01
C CYS A 515 -16.84 19.30 25.53
N GLU A 516 -16.27 18.49 24.63
CA GLU A 516 -16.21 18.79 23.18
C GLU A 516 -17.61 18.75 22.55
N ALA A 517 -18.48 17.87 23.03
CA ALA A 517 -19.86 17.79 22.60
C ALA A 517 -20.64 19.06 22.98
N LEU A 518 -20.40 19.59 24.18
CA LEU A 518 -20.98 20.84 24.65
C LEU A 518 -20.45 22.05 23.88
N VAL A 519 -19.16 22.09 23.55
CA VAL A 519 -18.59 23.17 22.72
C VAL A 519 -19.23 23.19 21.33
N ASN A 520 -19.36 22.03 20.69
CA ASN A 520 -20.01 21.96 19.37
C ASN A 520 -21.52 22.26 19.44
N LEU A 521 -22.19 21.88 20.52
CA LEU A 521 -23.56 22.31 20.80
C LEU A 521 -23.69 23.84 20.84
N ILE A 522 -22.75 24.52 21.51
CA ILE A 522 -22.75 25.98 21.62
C ILE A 522 -22.54 26.62 20.24
N ALA A 523 -21.52 26.19 19.50
CA ALA A 523 -21.19 26.73 18.19
C ALA A 523 -22.34 26.56 17.17
N VAL A 524 -22.95 25.38 17.11
CA VAL A 524 -24.05 25.11 16.18
C VAL A 524 -25.33 25.83 16.59
N SER A 525 -25.63 25.93 17.90
CA SER A 525 -26.79 26.68 18.39
C SER A 525 -26.68 28.17 18.09
N GLN A 526 -25.47 28.73 18.19
CA GLN A 526 -25.16 30.12 17.82
C GLN A 526 -25.34 30.36 16.32
N PHE A 527 -24.82 29.46 15.47
CA PHE A 527 -24.94 29.55 14.01
C PHE A 527 -26.40 29.46 13.54
N LEU A 528 -27.21 28.60 14.17
CA LEU A 528 -28.62 28.42 13.84
C LEU A 528 -29.54 29.51 14.43
N GLY A 529 -28.99 30.46 15.21
CA GLY A 529 -29.76 31.54 15.82
C GLY A 529 -30.82 31.06 16.82
N LYS A 530 -30.54 29.97 17.55
CA LYS A 530 -31.43 29.44 18.60
C LYS A 530 -31.49 30.38 19.80
N ASP A 531 -32.50 30.17 20.66
CA ASP A 531 -32.74 30.99 21.85
C ASP A 531 -31.50 31.05 22.77
N ASN A 532 -31.15 32.26 23.20
CA ASN A 532 -29.99 32.55 24.05
C ASN A 532 -30.01 31.80 25.39
N GLU A 533 -31.20 31.44 25.89
CA GLU A 533 -31.34 30.67 27.12
C GLU A 533 -30.79 29.24 26.98
N VAL A 534 -30.93 28.62 25.80
CA VAL A 534 -30.35 27.30 25.52
C VAL A 534 -28.82 27.38 25.46
N LEU A 535 -28.29 28.45 24.87
CA LEU A 535 -26.86 28.70 24.76
C LEU A 535 -26.21 28.88 26.15
N LYS A 536 -26.83 29.72 27.00
CA LYS A 536 -26.40 29.93 28.39
C LYS A 536 -26.39 28.62 29.19
N ARG A 537 -27.38 27.74 28.97
CA ARG A 537 -27.44 26.44 29.65
C ARG A 537 -26.24 25.55 29.28
N TYR A 538 -25.88 25.48 28.01
CA TYR A 538 -24.72 24.68 27.56
C TYR A 538 -23.40 25.25 28.05
N ILE A 539 -23.25 26.58 28.06
CA ILE A 539 -22.07 27.25 28.62
C ILE A 539 -21.93 26.98 30.12
N ALA A 540 -23.03 27.08 30.88
CA ALA A 540 -23.04 26.78 32.30
C ALA A 540 -22.66 25.32 32.59
N GLN A 541 -23.22 24.38 31.82
CA GLN A 541 -22.89 22.96 31.93
C GLN A 541 -21.41 22.67 31.61
N LEU A 542 -20.85 23.32 30.58
CA LEU A 542 -19.43 23.20 30.25
C LEU A 542 -18.53 23.76 31.37
N ARG A 543 -18.89 24.89 31.97
CA ARG A 543 -18.18 25.48 33.12
C ARG A 543 -18.21 24.54 34.34
N ASP A 544 -19.34 23.89 34.60
CA ASP A 544 -19.49 22.96 35.73
C ASP A 544 -18.68 21.67 35.55
N ILE A 545 -18.52 21.19 34.32
CA ILE A 545 -17.77 19.96 34.02
C ILE A 545 -16.26 20.22 33.98
N ASN A 546 -15.83 21.26 33.26
CA ASN A 546 -14.42 21.59 33.10
C ASN A 546 -14.23 23.10 32.91
N SER A 547 -14.06 23.80 34.03
CA SER A 547 -13.77 25.24 34.06
C SER A 547 -12.42 25.61 33.40
N ALA A 548 -11.50 24.66 33.25
CA ALA A 548 -10.20 24.87 32.60
C ALA A 548 -10.19 24.51 31.11
N HIS A 549 -11.37 24.26 30.51
CA HIS A 549 -11.47 23.93 29.10
C HIS A 549 -10.98 25.10 28.22
N PRO A 550 -10.16 24.87 27.17
CA PRO A 550 -9.62 25.95 26.33
C PRO A 550 -10.68 26.92 25.80
N TRP A 551 -11.84 26.39 25.40
CA TRP A 551 -12.97 27.20 24.94
C TRP A 551 -13.57 28.10 26.04
N VAL A 552 -13.66 27.62 27.29
CA VAL A 552 -14.17 28.41 28.42
C VAL A 552 -13.17 29.52 28.78
N VAL A 553 -11.88 29.19 28.78
CA VAL A 553 -10.80 30.15 29.03
C VAL A 553 -10.76 31.23 27.94
N ASP A 554 -10.91 30.86 26.67
CA ASP A 554 -11.00 31.85 25.58
C ASP A 554 -12.26 32.71 25.71
N LEU A 555 -13.42 32.12 26.02
CA LEU A 555 -14.66 32.87 26.26
C LEU A 555 -14.47 33.91 27.38
N GLU A 556 -13.91 33.51 28.52
CA GLU A 556 -13.64 34.42 29.64
C GLU A 556 -12.63 35.52 29.27
N ALA A 557 -11.61 35.19 28.47
CA ALA A 557 -10.67 36.18 27.96
C ALA A 557 -11.34 37.18 27.01
N LYS A 558 -12.29 36.74 26.17
CA LYS A 558 -13.08 37.61 25.30
C LYS A 558 -14.10 38.44 26.08
N GLU A 559 -14.74 37.89 27.10
CA GLU A 559 -15.64 38.60 28.01
C GLU A 559 -14.87 39.73 28.73
N ALA A 560 -13.69 39.43 29.29
CA ALA A 560 -12.83 40.42 29.93
C ALA A 560 -12.37 41.53 28.96
N LEU A 561 -11.95 41.17 27.74
CA LEU A 561 -11.57 42.14 26.71
C LEU A 561 -12.76 43.02 26.30
N PHE A 562 -13.96 42.46 26.22
CA PHE A 562 -15.17 43.21 25.90
C PHE A 562 -15.52 44.20 27.02
N GLU A 563 -15.41 43.80 28.28
CA GLU A 563 -15.62 44.71 29.42
C GLU A 563 -14.57 45.85 29.43
N GLU A 564 -13.30 45.55 29.14
CA GLU A 564 -12.25 46.55 29.02
C GLU A 564 -12.54 47.56 27.91
N LEU A 565 -12.97 47.09 26.73
CA LEU A 565 -13.35 47.93 25.60
C LEU A 565 -14.65 48.71 25.84
N ALA A 566 -15.58 48.20 26.63
CA ALA A 566 -16.82 48.88 26.99
C ALA A 566 -16.61 49.94 28.09
N ALA A 567 -15.54 49.81 28.89
CA ALA A 567 -15.13 50.76 29.91
C ALA A 567 -14.22 51.89 29.38
N ALA A 568 -13.62 51.72 28.19
CA ALA A 568 -12.85 52.72 27.45
C ALA A 568 -13.74 53.62 26.60
#